data_AF-D3IKT9-F1
#
_entry.id   AF-D3IKT9-F1
#
_cell.length_a   1.000
_cell.length_b   1.000
_cell.length_c   1.000
_cell.angle_alpha   90.00
_cell.angle_beta   90.00
_cell.angle_gamma   90.00
#
_symmetry.space_group_name_H-M   'P 1'
#
loop_
_entity.id
_entity.type
_entity.pdbx_description
1 polymer ?
#
loop_
_entity_poly.entity_id
_entity_poly.type
_entity_poly.pdbx_seq_one_letter_code
_entity_poly.pdbx_strand_id
1 'polypeptide(L)'
;MERKGLIKILMAITTIVVVLVSFMRYMEKGDELKFHFSSGIKSYTLKRQGDTLKLIENNGEQTRNRVFVMYRKGNDFYSALLGRERLVLSNRLTLDTIYKNSLVGAEVALAVKQEKDSLRSSFIFVSGECNFPRIKLFYDKEYNIKKIQSYELLLNYAPD
;
A
#
# COMPACT_ATOMS: atom_id res chain seq x y z
N MET A 1 -19.18 45.14 -29.43
CA MET A 1 -18.49 44.31 -28.40
C MET A 1 -17.03 44.16 -28.85
N GLU A 2 -16.11 44.84 -28.17
CA GLU A 2 -14.75 45.08 -28.69
C GLU A 2 -13.90 43.81 -28.76
N ARG A 3 -13.23 43.56 -29.89
CA ARG A 3 -12.29 42.44 -30.14
C ARG A 3 -11.29 42.22 -28.98
N LYS A 4 -10.89 43.28 -28.28
CA LYS A 4 -9.96 43.23 -27.15
C LYS A 4 -10.55 42.50 -25.92
N GLY A 5 -11.86 42.55 -25.71
CA GLY A 5 -12.54 41.83 -24.62
C GLY A 5 -12.58 40.32 -24.86
N LEU A 6 -12.86 39.91 -26.11
CA LEU A 6 -12.86 38.50 -26.51
C LEU A 6 -11.48 37.84 -26.38
N ILE A 7 -10.41 38.57 -26.73
CA ILE A 7 -9.03 38.06 -26.58
C ILE A 7 -8.67 37.85 -25.10
N LYS A 8 -9.07 38.76 -24.20
CA LYS A 8 -8.84 38.62 -22.76
C LYS A 8 -9.58 37.41 -22.18
N ILE A 9 -10.83 37.19 -22.60
CA ILE A 9 -11.63 36.03 -22.17
C ILE A 9 -10.99 34.74 -22.67
N LEU A 10 -10.55 34.70 -23.93
CA LEU A 10 -9.90 33.52 -24.51
C LEU A 10 -8.60 33.18 -23.76
N MET A 11 -7.78 34.19 -23.44
CA MET A 11 -6.55 34.01 -22.65
C MET A 11 -6.82 33.52 -21.21
N ALA A 12 -7.90 33.98 -20.57
CA ALA A 12 -8.28 33.50 -19.24
C ALA A 12 -8.70 32.03 -19.27
N ILE A 13 -9.48 31.63 -20.28
CA ILE A 13 -9.91 30.24 -20.46
C ILE A 13 -8.72 29.32 -20.71
N THR A 14 -7.79 29.67 -21.61
CA THR A 14 -6.58 28.86 -21.85
C THR A 14 -5.75 28.71 -20.58
N THR A 15 -5.61 29.77 -19.78
CA THR A 15 -4.86 29.70 -18.52
C THR A 15 -5.51 28.73 -17.53
N ILE A 16 -6.84 28.77 -17.39
CA ILE A 16 -7.59 27.85 -16.51
C ILE A 16 -7.44 26.39 -16.97
N VAL A 17 -7.52 26.14 -18.28
CA VAL A 17 -7.36 24.79 -18.85
C VAL A 17 -5.96 24.24 -18.61
N VAL A 18 -4.92 25.07 -18.78
CA VAL A 18 -3.52 24.66 -18.53
C VAL A 18 -3.31 24.30 -17.06
N VAL A 19 -3.87 25.08 -16.13
CA VAL A 19 -3.81 24.79 -14.69
C VAL A 19 -4.53 23.48 -14.35
N LEU A 20 -5.73 23.26 -14.89
CA LEU A 20 -6.50 22.03 -14.67
C LEU A 20 -5.78 20.79 -15.22
N VAL A 21 -5.23 20.86 -16.43
CA VAL A 21 -4.46 19.75 -17.02
C VAL A 21 -3.20 19.45 -16.21
N SER A 22 -2.53 20.49 -15.70
CA SER A 22 -1.34 20.33 -14.86
C SER A 22 -1.69 19.70 -13.51
N PHE A 23 -2.82 20.10 -12.92
CA PHE A 23 -3.33 19.54 -11.67
C PHE A 23 -3.76 18.07 -11.83
N MET A 24 -4.43 17.72 -12.93
CA MET A 24 -4.78 16.33 -13.25
C MET A 24 -3.54 15.45 -13.45
N ARG A 25 -2.52 15.94 -14.18
CA ARG A 25 -1.24 15.22 -14.35
C ARG A 25 -0.46 15.05 -13.05
N TYR A 26 -0.55 16.01 -12.14
CA TYR A 26 0.05 15.91 -10.81
C TYR A 26 -0.64 14.82 -9.98
N MET A 27 -1.97 14.75 -10.03
CA MET A 27 -2.75 13.70 -9.35
C MET A 27 -2.52 12.29 -9.92
N GLU A 28 -2.19 12.17 -11.22
CA GLU A 28 -1.87 10.88 -11.86
C GLU A 28 -0.49 10.34 -11.50
N LYS A 29 0.45 11.19 -11.10
CA LYS A 29 1.78 10.76 -10.64
C LYS A 29 1.72 10.25 -9.20
N GLY A 30 1.18 9.05 -9.04
CA GLY A 30 1.47 8.26 -7.84
C GLY A 30 2.95 7.92 -7.82
N ASP A 31 3.65 8.24 -6.72
CA ASP A 31 5.03 7.85 -6.53
C ASP A 31 5.15 6.32 -6.60
N GLU A 32 5.87 5.83 -7.61
CA GLU A 32 6.15 4.41 -7.79
C GLU A 32 7.53 4.10 -7.18
N LEU A 33 7.55 3.34 -6.09
CA LEU A 33 8.80 2.83 -5.52
C LEU A 33 8.98 1.35 -5.87
N LYS A 34 10.19 0.98 -6.31
CA LYS A 34 10.58 -0.41 -6.58
C LYS A 34 11.54 -0.92 -5.52
N PHE A 35 11.24 -2.09 -4.96
CA PHE A 35 12.08 -2.79 -3.98
C PHE A 35 12.48 -4.16 -4.52
N HIS A 36 13.66 -4.69 -4.19
CA HIS A 36 14.19 -5.97 -4.69
C HIS A 36 14.52 -6.92 -3.52
N PHE A 37 14.06 -8.19 -3.53
CA PHE A 37 14.33 -9.20 -2.48
C PHE A 37 14.40 -10.66 -3.01
N SER A 38 14.62 -11.65 -2.12
CA SER A 38 15.10 -13.03 -2.34
C SER A 38 14.16 -14.03 -3.05
N SER A 39 14.74 -15.19 -3.44
CA SER A 39 14.18 -16.39 -4.12
C SER A 39 12.70 -16.32 -4.54
N GLY A 40 12.45 -16.30 -5.86
CA GLY A 40 11.12 -16.33 -6.47
C GLY A 40 10.46 -14.97 -6.69
N ILE A 41 10.67 -13.99 -5.80
CA ILE A 41 10.10 -12.63 -5.92
C ILE A 41 11.18 -11.68 -6.44
N LYS A 42 11.02 -11.11 -7.64
CA LYS A 42 12.06 -10.24 -8.24
C LYS A 42 12.00 -8.81 -7.72
N SER A 43 10.79 -8.29 -7.53
CA SER A 43 10.59 -6.96 -6.97
C SER A 43 9.19 -6.72 -6.43
N TYR A 44 9.04 -5.66 -5.65
CA TYR A 44 7.75 -5.07 -5.32
C TYR A 44 7.63 -3.68 -5.92
N THR A 45 6.46 -3.39 -6.47
CA THR A 45 6.06 -2.04 -6.87
C THR A 45 5.04 -1.50 -5.86
N LEU A 46 5.38 -0.40 -5.19
CA LEU A 46 4.43 0.34 -4.34
C LEU A 46 3.83 1.48 -5.15
N LYS A 47 2.50 1.55 -5.23
CA LYS A 47 1.74 2.66 -5.81
C LYS A 47 0.87 3.33 -4.76
N ARG A 48 1.02 4.64 -4.61
CA ARG A 48 0.14 5.48 -3.79
C ARG A 48 -0.91 6.14 -4.68
N GLN A 49 -2.19 5.98 -4.34
CA GLN A 49 -3.32 6.54 -5.07
C GLN A 49 -4.32 7.11 -4.06
N GLY A 50 -4.22 8.41 -3.78
CA GLY A 50 -5.01 9.06 -2.73
C GLY A 50 -4.85 8.35 -1.39
N ASP A 51 -5.97 7.90 -0.82
CA ASP A 51 -6.03 7.17 0.44
C ASP A 51 -5.71 5.67 0.31
N THR A 52 -5.23 5.20 -0.84
CA THR A 52 -4.90 3.80 -1.06
C THR A 52 -3.41 3.59 -1.29
N LEU A 53 -2.85 2.57 -0.65
CA LEU A 53 -1.54 1.99 -0.95
C LEU A 53 -1.75 0.63 -1.63
N LYS A 54 -1.20 0.48 -2.83
CA LYS A 54 -1.21 -0.79 -3.57
C LYS A 54 0.21 -1.31 -3.67
N LEU A 55 0.44 -2.49 -3.11
CA LEU A 55 1.69 -3.22 -3.22
C LEU A 55 1.53 -4.32 -4.27
N ILE A 56 2.38 -4.32 -5.27
CA ILE A 56 2.33 -5.27 -6.38
C ILE A 56 3.61 -6.11 -6.35
N GLU A 57 3.47 -7.41 -6.16
CA GLU A 57 4.56 -8.39 -6.21
C GLU A 57 4.84 -8.76 -7.67
N ASN A 58 6.08 -8.57 -8.12
CA ASN A 58 6.53 -8.87 -9.47
C ASN A 58 7.45 -10.09 -9.47
N ASN A 59 6.93 -11.22 -9.96
CA ASN A 59 7.63 -12.51 -9.92
C ASN A 59 8.33 -12.87 -11.23
N GLY A 60 8.44 -11.93 -12.18
CA GLY A 60 9.23 -12.06 -13.40
C GLY A 60 8.74 -13.05 -14.46
N GLU A 61 8.01 -14.11 -14.09
CA GLU A 61 7.55 -15.16 -15.01
C GLU A 61 6.03 -15.44 -14.91
N GLN A 62 5.35 -15.00 -13.85
CA GLN A 62 3.90 -15.18 -13.73
C GLN A 62 3.13 -14.04 -14.40
N THR A 63 2.17 -14.38 -15.25
CA THR A 63 1.23 -13.46 -15.91
C THR A 63 0.29 -12.74 -14.94
N ARG A 64 0.28 -13.11 -13.65
CA ARG A 64 -0.53 -12.49 -12.60
C ARG A 64 0.36 -12.02 -11.45
N ASN A 65 0.66 -10.73 -11.42
CA ASN A 65 1.26 -10.09 -10.26
C ASN A 65 0.28 -10.14 -9.08
N ARG A 66 0.76 -10.48 -7.88
CA ARG A 66 -0.07 -10.41 -6.68
C ARG A 66 -0.23 -8.96 -6.26
N VAL A 67 -1.46 -8.56 -5.94
CA VAL A 67 -1.77 -7.18 -5.53
C VAL A 67 -2.32 -7.20 -4.13
N PHE A 68 -1.62 -6.52 -3.23
CA PHE A 68 -2.08 -6.25 -1.87
C PHE A 68 -2.53 -4.80 -1.75
N VAL A 69 -3.78 -4.59 -1.36
CA VAL A 69 -4.40 -3.26 -1.29
C VAL A 69 -4.65 -2.90 0.17
N MET A 70 -4.19 -1.71 0.55
CA MET A 70 -4.42 -1.12 1.86
C MET A 70 -5.10 0.23 1.66
N TYR A 71 -6.15 0.51 2.41
CA TYR A 71 -6.87 1.78 2.36
C TYR A 71 -6.82 2.48 3.71
N ARG A 72 -6.75 3.80 3.64
CA ARG A 72 -6.72 4.65 4.82
C ARG A 72 -8.12 4.79 5.39
N LYS A 73 -8.24 4.64 6.70
CA LYS A 73 -9.47 4.90 7.46
C LYS A 73 -9.09 5.71 8.69
N GLY A 74 -9.50 6.98 8.71
CA GLY A 74 -8.98 7.94 9.68
C GLY A 74 -7.46 8.10 9.51
N ASN A 75 -6.70 7.68 10.52
CA ASN A 75 -5.25 7.88 10.54
C ASN A 75 -4.43 6.62 10.34
N ASP A 76 -5.08 5.48 10.16
CA ASP A 76 -4.45 4.17 10.05
C ASP A 76 -4.82 3.51 8.72
N PHE A 77 -4.13 2.45 8.34
CA PHE A 77 -4.43 1.69 7.14
C PHE A 77 -5.00 0.31 7.46
N TYR A 78 -5.97 -0.08 6.67
CA TYR A 78 -6.71 -1.33 6.78
C TYR A 78 -6.66 -2.10 5.46
N SER A 79 -6.88 -3.40 5.54
CA SER A 79 -7.07 -4.25 4.36
C SER A 79 -8.14 -5.31 4.63
N ALA A 80 -8.78 -5.78 3.57
CA ALA A 80 -9.70 -6.91 3.65
C ALA A 80 -8.90 -8.22 3.56
N LEU A 81 -8.70 -8.88 4.71
CA LEU A 81 -8.00 -10.16 4.80
C LEU A 81 -8.98 -11.25 5.21
N LEU A 82 -9.09 -12.30 4.39
CA LEU A 82 -10.10 -13.37 4.54
C LEU A 82 -11.52 -12.84 4.73
N GLY A 83 -11.91 -11.83 3.94
CA GLY A 83 -13.25 -11.24 3.94
C GLY A 83 -13.57 -10.32 5.12
N ARG A 84 -12.60 -10.01 6.00
CA ARG A 84 -12.77 -9.10 7.12
C ARG A 84 -11.80 -7.93 7.04
N GLU A 85 -12.27 -6.73 7.39
CA GLU A 85 -11.42 -5.55 7.56
C GLU A 85 -10.47 -5.78 8.74
N ARG A 86 -9.17 -5.50 8.53
CA ARG A 86 -8.11 -5.68 9.52
C ARG A 86 -7.17 -4.49 9.49
N LEU A 87 -6.73 -4.04 10.65
CA LEU A 87 -5.66 -3.04 10.78
C LEU A 87 -4.34 -3.64 10.27
N VAL A 88 -3.67 -2.94 9.35
CA VAL A 88 -2.40 -3.41 8.74
C VAL A 88 -1.27 -2.39 8.83
N LEU A 89 -1.52 -1.10 9.04
CA LEU A 89 -0.47 -0.13 9.39
C LEU A 89 -1.04 0.86 10.41
N SER A 90 -0.27 1.20 11.45
CA SER A 90 -0.61 2.27 12.40
C SER A 90 0.63 2.91 12.98
N ASN A 91 0.60 4.23 13.13
CA ASN A 91 1.62 5.00 13.85
C ASN A 91 1.33 5.21 15.34
N ARG A 92 0.20 4.69 15.83
CA ARG A 92 -0.25 4.89 17.22
C ARG A 92 -0.53 3.59 17.93
N LEU A 93 -1.14 2.65 17.22
CA LEU A 93 -1.55 1.37 17.77
C LEU A 93 -0.44 0.35 17.54
N THR A 94 -0.18 -0.46 18.55
CA THR A 94 0.50 -1.73 18.40
C THR A 94 -0.55 -2.83 18.29
N LEU A 95 -0.21 -3.88 17.54
CA LEU A 95 -1.02 -5.07 17.37
C LEU A 95 -0.07 -6.25 17.32
N ASP A 96 -0.41 -7.35 17.97
CA ASP A 96 0.26 -8.62 17.76
C ASP A 96 -0.76 -9.73 17.98
N THR A 97 -1.19 -10.39 16.90
CA THR A 97 -2.31 -11.33 16.99
C THR A 97 -2.35 -12.31 15.83
N ILE A 98 -2.98 -13.46 16.07
CA ILE A 98 -3.35 -14.43 15.06
C ILE A 98 -4.87 -14.55 15.06
N TYR A 99 -5.46 -14.31 13.91
CA TYR A 99 -6.88 -14.53 13.69
C TYR A 99 -7.11 -15.81 12.91
N LYS A 100 -7.93 -16.70 13.48
CA LYS A 100 -8.34 -17.94 12.81
C LYS A 100 -9.68 -17.73 12.12
N ASN A 101 -9.78 -18.16 10.87
CA ASN A 101 -11.05 -18.24 10.17
C ASN A 101 -11.41 -19.72 9.93
N SER A 102 -12.24 -20.26 10.81
CA SER A 102 -12.65 -21.67 10.80
C SER A 102 -13.40 -22.07 9.53
N LEU A 103 -14.06 -21.12 8.85
CA LEU A 103 -14.84 -21.42 7.63
C LEU A 103 -13.95 -21.72 6.42
N VAL A 104 -12.75 -21.15 6.37
CA VAL A 104 -11.82 -21.29 5.23
C VAL A 104 -10.54 -22.05 5.59
N GLY A 105 -10.42 -22.52 6.83
CA GLY A 105 -9.23 -23.25 7.30
C GLY A 105 -7.93 -22.42 7.22
N ALA A 106 -8.05 -21.10 7.23
CA ALA A 106 -6.92 -20.17 7.05
C ALA A 106 -6.79 -19.23 8.24
N GLU A 107 -5.56 -18.76 8.44
CA GLU A 107 -5.15 -17.93 9.56
C GLU A 107 -4.52 -16.63 9.03
N VAL A 108 -4.71 -15.55 9.78
CA VAL A 108 -4.12 -14.24 9.50
C VAL A 108 -3.29 -13.86 10.73
N ALA A 109 -1.97 -13.93 10.60
CA ALA A 109 -1.06 -13.36 11.57
C ALA A 109 -0.79 -11.89 11.21
N LEU A 110 -1.02 -11.00 12.18
CA LEU A 110 -0.83 -9.56 12.04
C LEU A 110 -0.07 -9.03 13.24
N ALA A 111 1.03 -8.33 12.95
CA ALA A 111 1.71 -7.50 13.93
C ALA A 111 1.88 -6.09 13.39
N VAL A 112 1.66 -5.10 14.24
CA VAL A 112 2.11 -3.71 14.06
C VAL A 112 2.96 -3.38 15.27
N LYS A 113 4.25 -3.17 15.06
CA LYS A 113 5.23 -2.95 16.14
C LYS A 113 5.91 -1.61 15.99
N GLN A 114 6.19 -0.97 17.12
CA GLN A 114 7.15 0.12 17.18
C GLN A 114 8.55 -0.50 17.12
N GLU A 115 9.33 -0.09 16.13
CA GLU A 115 10.75 -0.46 16.04
C GLU A 115 11.56 0.69 16.68
N LYS A 116 12.87 0.71 16.46
CA LYS A 116 13.74 1.76 16.98
C LYS A 116 13.35 3.16 16.43
N ASP A 117 13.49 4.18 17.26
CA ASP A 117 13.24 5.59 16.94
C ASP A 117 11.80 5.84 16.45
N SER A 118 11.63 6.43 15.26
CA SER A 118 10.33 6.67 14.62
C SER A 118 9.95 5.59 13.59
N LEU A 119 10.77 4.55 13.44
CA LEU A 119 10.51 3.46 12.51
C LEU A 119 9.45 2.52 13.10
N ARG A 120 8.50 2.11 12.28
CA ARG A 120 7.54 1.08 12.63
C ARG A 120 7.59 -0.06 11.64
N SER A 121 7.07 -1.21 12.06
CA SER A 121 6.90 -2.34 11.17
C SER A 121 5.50 -2.91 11.24
N SER A 122 5.12 -3.56 10.13
CA SER A 122 3.90 -4.34 10.05
C SER A 122 4.21 -5.69 9.42
N PHE A 123 3.94 -6.77 10.14
CA PHE A 123 3.99 -8.12 9.64
C PHE A 123 2.58 -8.58 9.29
N ILE A 124 2.40 -9.06 8.08
CA ILE A 124 1.13 -9.55 7.55
C ILE A 124 1.41 -10.89 6.90
N PHE A 125 0.85 -11.95 7.48
CA PHE A 125 0.93 -13.28 6.92
C PHE A 125 -0.46 -13.91 6.92
N VAL A 126 -0.86 -14.41 5.76
CA VAL A 126 -2.10 -15.18 5.61
C VAL A 126 -1.76 -16.58 5.13
N SER A 127 -2.17 -17.58 5.90
CA SER A 127 -2.04 -18.99 5.53
C SER A 127 -3.10 -19.39 4.50
N GLY A 128 -2.91 -20.53 3.84
CA GLY A 128 -3.77 -21.00 2.76
C GLY A 128 -3.20 -20.70 1.37
N GLU A 129 -4.08 -20.44 0.40
CA GLU A 129 -3.72 -20.33 -1.02
C GLU A 129 -2.53 -19.40 -1.30
N CYS A 130 -1.82 -19.69 -2.38
CA CYS A 130 -0.59 -19.01 -2.76
C CYS A 130 -0.74 -17.49 -2.98
N ASN A 131 -1.94 -16.92 -3.09
CA ASN A 131 -2.13 -15.52 -3.52
C ASN A 131 -2.19 -14.48 -2.39
N PHE A 132 -2.06 -14.90 -1.13
CA PHE A 132 -2.20 -13.97 -0.02
C PHE A 132 -0.89 -13.28 0.40
N PRO A 133 -0.94 -12.07 1.01
CA PRO A 133 0.26 -11.37 1.46
C PRO A 133 1.00 -12.16 2.54
N ARG A 134 2.33 -12.26 2.37
CA ARG A 134 3.28 -12.84 3.32
C ARG A 134 4.49 -11.93 3.41
N ILE A 135 4.31 -10.79 4.08
CA ILE A 135 5.23 -9.66 4.01
C ILE A 135 5.43 -8.99 5.37
N LYS A 136 6.61 -8.38 5.55
CA LYS A 136 6.86 -7.38 6.60
C LYS A 136 7.22 -6.05 5.94
N LEU A 137 6.47 -5.00 6.28
CA LEU A 137 6.68 -3.63 5.83
C LEU A 137 7.35 -2.84 6.94
N PHE A 138 8.35 -2.02 6.61
CA PHE A 138 8.94 -1.03 7.52
C PHE A 138 8.62 0.36 7.00
N TYR A 139 8.16 1.26 7.88
CA TYR A 139 7.65 2.57 7.48
C TYR A 139 7.90 3.65 8.52
N ASP A 140 7.93 4.91 8.07
CA ASP A 140 8.03 6.10 8.92
C ASP A 140 6.66 6.64 9.35
N LYS A 141 6.67 7.74 10.12
CA LYS A 141 5.47 8.39 10.66
C LYS A 141 4.52 8.98 9.59
N GLU A 142 4.98 9.12 8.35
CA GLU A 142 4.17 9.52 7.19
C GLU A 142 3.68 8.31 6.37
N TYR A 143 3.91 7.10 6.88
CA TYR A 143 3.64 5.83 6.19
C TYR A 143 4.42 5.66 4.88
N ASN A 144 5.60 6.28 4.75
CA ASN A 144 6.49 5.99 3.64
C ASN A 144 7.17 4.64 3.92
N ILE A 145 6.89 3.65 3.07
CA ILE A 145 7.52 2.33 3.16
C ILE A 145 9.01 2.47 2.83
N LYS A 146 9.87 2.07 3.77
CA LYS A 146 11.34 2.12 3.64
C LYS A 146 11.94 0.78 3.24
N LYS A 147 11.29 -0.31 3.64
CA LYS A 147 11.75 -1.68 3.35
C LYS A 147 10.57 -2.63 3.32
N ILE A 148 10.69 -3.66 2.48
CA ILE A 148 9.73 -4.76 2.37
C ILE A 148 10.52 -6.05 2.51
N GLN A 149 10.04 -6.97 3.33
CA GLN A 149 10.57 -8.33 3.45
C GLN A 149 9.45 -9.30 3.09
N SER A 150 9.77 -10.34 2.33
CA SER A 150 8.84 -11.41 1.97
C SER A 150 9.12 -12.68 2.77
N TYR A 151 8.08 -13.48 2.94
CA TYR A 151 8.15 -14.76 3.64
C TYR A 151 7.46 -15.82 2.79
N GLU A 152 8.11 -16.97 2.62
CA GLU A 152 7.47 -18.11 1.95
C GLU A 152 6.56 -18.88 2.91
N LEU A 153 6.96 -19.00 4.18
CA LEU A 153 6.29 -19.76 5.23
C LEU A 153 6.13 -18.95 6.51
N LEU A 154 5.11 -19.28 7.31
CA LEU A 154 4.94 -18.72 8.65
C LEU A 154 5.98 -19.38 9.56
N LEU A 155 7.15 -18.77 9.66
CA LEU A 155 8.23 -19.27 10.51
C LEU A 155 7.92 -18.93 11.96
N ASN A 156 7.61 -19.93 12.80
CA ASN A 156 7.51 -19.86 14.27
C ASN A 156 6.95 -18.55 14.83
N TYR A 157 5.94 -17.98 14.17
CA TYR A 157 5.33 -16.73 14.62
C TYR A 157 4.39 -17.04 15.78
N ALA A 158 4.80 -16.66 16.97
CA ALA A 158 3.94 -16.58 18.14
C ALA A 158 3.83 -15.09 18.49
N PRO A 159 2.61 -14.57 18.73
CA PRO A 159 2.46 -13.26 19.32
C PRO A 159 3.25 -13.17 20.62
N ASP A 160 3.93 -12.04 20.83
CA ASP A 160 4.69 -11.78 22.06
C ASP A 160 3.78 -11.77 23.31
#